data_AF-A0A3Q2G1G7-F1
#
_entry.id   AF-A0A3Q2G1G7-F1
#
_cell.length_a   1.000
_cell.length_b   1.000
_cell.length_c   1.000
_cell.angle_alpha   90.00
_cell.angle_beta   90.00
_cell.angle_gamma   90.00
#
_symmetry.space_group_name_H-M   'P 1'
#
loop_
_entity.id
_entity.type
_entity.pdbx_description
1 polymer ?
#
loop_
_entity_poly.entity_id
_entity_poly.type
_entity_poly.pdbx_seq_one_letter_code
_entity_poly.pdbx_strand_id
1 'polypeptide(L)'
;MTNPPVELQRNMEATPPQSYCAFDFAALPHQLQETFLRVPLVVELWDRGSASRDQLMGVASIQLQRLLSSEKTRLAGAPGEPSWRRTHRDRVPVAVAELSYEATLEDLGFVRAKQVLLSDSSQVGTAAPAPVTTRDTLEYQAALELEMWKEEQEDLFDDQVKSGCGQTERSGPGGTNPELEFNLLEEKLQKTLSDLEKREKQLAEAELQVLEHDLTQKELQEASRRLQRECDHRVTLEREKVHLMEEERSRLLQQVETEAELPPRWSLPLEKEFQLYREQQNVRPELRLQSEINLLTLEKVELERKLESTTKSKLHYKQQWGRALKELARFKQREQENAVARLKKQQAELEAMRLRYLATEEKEAVQQDRKELDQIRNQLNRLKKQEEERLGPAPVEPGPAPSLNESSEEHLSRLLEERDTLLRTGVYTHQDRIVAELDRQIQDAMRDRRL
;
A
#
# COMPACT_ATOMS: atom_id res chain seq x y z
N MET A 1 17.48 3.08 15.68
CA MET A 1 18.09 3.04 14.33
C MET A 1 19.20 2.01 14.36
N THR A 2 19.46 1.33 13.24
CA THR A 2 20.60 0.41 13.12
C THR A 2 21.92 1.20 13.23
N ASN A 3 22.92 0.60 13.87
CA ASN A 3 24.21 1.23 14.11
C ASN A 3 25.27 0.16 14.43
N PRO A 4 26.50 0.23 13.88
CA PRO A 4 27.02 1.19 12.88
C PRO A 4 26.43 1.06 11.46
N PRO A 5 26.62 2.06 10.57
CA PRO A 5 26.32 1.94 9.14
C PRO A 5 27.08 0.78 8.49
N VAL A 6 26.45 0.11 7.52
CA VAL A 6 27.01 -1.05 6.81
C VAL A 6 27.15 -0.72 5.34
N GLU A 7 28.30 -1.02 4.76
CA GLU A 7 28.53 -0.87 3.32
C GLU A 7 27.74 -1.94 2.55
N LEU A 8 26.91 -1.51 1.60
CA LEU A 8 26.09 -2.38 0.75
C LEU A 8 26.53 -2.23 -0.71
N GLN A 9 26.87 -3.35 -1.35
CA GLN A 9 27.24 -3.43 -2.76
C GLN A 9 26.14 -4.12 -3.57
N ARG A 10 26.15 -3.92 -4.90
CA ARG A 10 25.14 -4.50 -5.79
C ARG A 10 25.21 -6.03 -5.75
N ASN A 11 24.04 -6.67 -5.61
CA ASN A 11 23.87 -8.13 -5.48
C ASN A 11 24.49 -8.72 -4.20
N MET A 12 24.66 -7.92 -3.15
CA MET A 12 25.11 -8.36 -1.84
C MET A 12 23.94 -8.35 -0.84
N GLU A 13 23.90 -9.36 0.02
CA GLU A 13 23.03 -9.39 1.20
C GLU A 13 23.89 -9.04 2.42
N ALA A 14 23.44 -8.08 3.23
CA ALA A 14 24.12 -7.74 4.48
C ALA A 14 23.10 -7.58 5.61
N THR A 15 23.48 -8.03 6.80
CA THR A 15 22.65 -7.94 8.00
C THR A 15 23.06 -6.70 8.80
N PRO A 16 22.18 -5.70 8.98
CA PRO A 16 22.53 -4.53 9.75
C PRO A 16 22.70 -4.85 11.25
N PRO A 17 23.74 -4.31 11.91
CA PRO A 17 23.94 -4.45 13.35
C PRO A 17 22.87 -3.67 14.12
N GLN A 18 22.56 -4.14 15.34
CA GLN A 18 21.50 -3.57 16.20
C GLN A 18 20.15 -3.43 15.49
N SER A 19 19.80 -4.42 14.66
CA SER A 19 18.55 -4.47 13.89
C SER A 19 17.36 -5.05 14.65
N TYR A 20 17.61 -5.72 15.77
CA TYR A 20 16.55 -6.21 16.65
C TYR A 20 16.10 -5.11 17.62
N CYS A 21 14.78 -4.93 17.73
CA CYS A 21 14.15 -4.05 18.70
C CYS A 21 12.88 -4.70 19.21
N ALA A 22 12.68 -4.70 20.53
CA ALA A 22 11.48 -5.20 21.18
C ALA A 22 10.73 -4.03 21.82
N PHE A 23 9.40 -4.09 21.77
CA PHE A 23 8.53 -3.10 22.37
C PHE A 23 7.55 -3.82 23.30
N ASP A 24 7.67 -3.56 24.60
CA ASP A 24 6.71 -4.02 25.59
C ASP A 24 5.67 -2.93 25.83
N PHE A 25 4.41 -3.26 25.60
CA PHE A 25 3.31 -2.32 25.78
C PHE A 25 2.03 -3.04 26.21
N ALA A 26 1.15 -2.28 26.87
CA ALA A 26 -0.20 -2.71 27.20
C ALA A 26 -1.19 -2.07 26.23
N ALA A 27 -1.94 -2.90 25.51
CA ALA A 27 -3.01 -2.43 24.62
C ALA A 27 -4.18 -3.41 24.60
N LEU A 28 -5.38 -2.90 24.31
CA LEU A 28 -6.53 -3.78 24.10
C LEU A 28 -6.36 -4.53 22.76
N PRO A 29 -6.73 -5.83 22.67
CA PRO A 29 -6.52 -6.61 21.45
C PRO A 29 -7.13 -5.99 20.18
N HIS A 30 -8.31 -5.37 20.30
CA HIS A 30 -8.97 -4.70 19.17
C HIS A 30 -8.23 -3.43 18.73
N GLN A 31 -7.67 -2.66 19.68
CA GLN A 31 -6.88 -1.46 19.35
C GLN A 31 -5.61 -1.84 18.61
N LEU A 32 -4.93 -2.89 19.06
CA LEU A 32 -3.74 -3.42 18.39
C LEU A 32 -4.08 -3.88 16.95
N GLN A 33 -5.19 -4.62 16.80
CA GLN A 33 -5.66 -5.07 15.49
C GLN A 33 -5.99 -3.91 14.55
N GLU A 34 -6.76 -2.93 14.99
CA GLU A 34 -7.10 -1.75 14.18
C GLU A 34 -5.85 -0.96 13.78
N THR A 35 -4.89 -0.81 14.70
CA THR A 35 -3.64 -0.09 14.44
C THR A 35 -2.80 -0.81 13.39
N PHE A 36 -2.63 -2.13 13.51
CA PHE A 36 -1.87 -2.93 12.54
C PHE A 36 -2.51 -3.00 11.16
N LEU A 37 -3.83 -2.79 11.06
CA LEU A 37 -4.56 -2.69 9.80
C LEU A 37 -4.46 -1.31 9.14
N ARG A 38 -4.44 -0.24 9.94
CA ARG A 38 -4.49 1.15 9.44
C ARG A 38 -3.13 1.79 9.25
N VAL A 39 -2.17 1.47 10.11
CA VAL A 39 -0.88 2.17 10.20
C VAL A 39 0.24 1.22 9.79
N PRO A 40 0.85 1.39 8.60
CA PRO A 40 2.03 0.64 8.23
C PRO A 40 3.25 1.10 9.02
N LEU A 41 4.15 0.17 9.32
CA LEU A 41 5.48 0.50 9.83
C LEU A 41 6.34 0.99 8.67
N VAL A 42 6.78 2.24 8.77
CA VAL A 42 7.61 2.89 7.74
C VAL A 42 9.08 2.75 8.13
N VAL A 43 9.89 2.15 7.25
CA VAL A 43 11.34 1.98 7.45
C VAL A 43 12.08 2.79 6.41
N GLU A 44 12.95 3.68 6.85
CA GLU A 44 13.73 4.55 5.97
C GLU A 44 15.15 4.02 5.80
N LEU A 45 15.62 3.96 4.56
CA LEU A 45 17.00 3.63 4.22
C LEU A 45 17.79 4.93 4.00
N TRP A 46 18.78 5.16 4.86
CA TRP A 46 19.63 6.34 4.84
C TRP A 46 21.05 5.97 4.45
N ASP A 47 21.61 6.71 3.49
CA ASP A 47 23.04 6.67 3.17
C ASP A 47 23.80 7.65 4.08
N ARG A 48 24.80 7.11 4.78
CA ARG A 48 25.67 7.85 5.71
C ARG A 48 27.08 7.87 5.15
N GLY A 49 27.29 8.77 4.19
CA GLY A 49 28.61 9.03 3.63
C GLY A 49 29.57 9.62 4.66
N SER A 50 30.86 9.30 4.56
CA SER A 50 31.91 9.74 5.50
C SER A 50 32.19 11.26 5.51
N ALA A 51 31.60 12.04 4.58
CA ALA A 51 31.85 13.48 4.44
C ALA A 51 30.63 14.34 4.06
N SER A 52 29.43 13.76 3.90
CA SER A 52 28.21 14.46 3.46
C SER A 52 27.06 14.28 4.45
N ARG A 53 26.06 15.18 4.40
CA ARG A 53 24.81 15.05 5.16
C ARG A 53 24.11 13.74 4.79
N ASP A 54 23.49 13.09 5.77
CA ASP A 54 22.66 11.89 5.61
C ASP A 54 21.66 12.09 4.46
N GLN A 55 21.63 11.14 3.51
CA GLN A 55 20.75 11.18 2.34
C GLN A 55 19.73 10.05 2.40
N LEU A 56 18.44 10.37 2.27
CA LEU A 56 17.38 9.37 2.19
C LEU A 56 17.42 8.66 0.82
N MET A 57 17.65 7.35 0.83
CA MET A 57 17.74 6.51 -0.37
C MET A 57 16.40 5.88 -0.75
N GLY A 58 15.55 5.58 0.23
CA GLY A 58 14.26 4.95 -0.01
C GLY A 58 13.47 4.68 1.26
N VAL A 59 12.21 4.31 1.08
CA VAL A 59 11.27 4.04 2.17
C VAL A 59 10.56 2.72 1.91
N ALA A 60 10.52 1.86 2.91
CA ALA A 60 9.77 0.60 2.95
C ALA A 60 8.49 0.79 3.77
N SER A 61 7.38 0.24 3.29
CA SER A 61 6.12 0.21 4.04
C SER A 61 5.77 -1.22 4.42
N ILE A 62 5.91 -1.55 5.70
CA ILE A 62 5.64 -2.88 6.26
C ILE A 62 4.23 -2.95 6.84
N GLN A 63 3.42 -3.89 6.35
CA GLN A 63 2.03 -4.08 6.78
C GLN A 63 1.95 -5.10 7.93
N LEU A 64 1.93 -4.62 9.18
CA LEU A 64 1.96 -5.47 10.39
C LEU A 64 0.73 -6.37 10.55
N GLN A 65 -0.39 -6.09 9.88
CA GLN A 65 -1.56 -6.98 9.83
C GLN A 65 -1.23 -8.43 9.44
N ARG A 66 -0.16 -8.68 8.65
CA ARG A 66 0.26 -10.04 8.26
C ARG A 66 0.68 -10.90 9.45
N LEU A 67 1.12 -10.29 10.55
CA LEU A 67 1.38 -10.98 11.81
C LEU A 67 0.11 -11.57 12.43
N LEU A 68 -1.03 -10.88 12.27
CA LEU A 68 -2.28 -11.29 12.88
C LEU A 68 -2.89 -12.53 12.19
N SER A 69 -2.59 -12.74 10.91
CA SER A 69 -2.96 -13.92 10.13
C SER A 69 -1.98 -15.09 10.27
N SER A 70 -0.82 -14.88 10.90
CA SER A 70 0.21 -15.92 11.06
C SER A 70 -0.18 -16.94 12.14
N GLU A 71 0.43 -18.13 12.08
CA GLU A 71 0.13 -19.22 12.99
C GLU A 71 0.35 -18.82 14.46
N LYS A 72 -0.64 -19.14 15.31
CA LYS A 72 -0.62 -18.83 16.74
C LYS A 72 -0.05 -20.03 17.50
N THR A 73 1.18 -19.89 17.98
CA THR A 73 1.87 -20.94 18.74
C THR A 73 1.83 -20.63 20.24
N ARG A 74 1.68 -21.65 21.08
CA ARG A 74 1.69 -21.49 22.53
C ARG A 74 3.13 -21.40 23.03
N LEU A 75 3.45 -20.36 23.78
CA LEU A 75 4.74 -20.22 24.45
C LEU A 75 4.74 -21.04 25.75
N ALA A 76 5.80 -21.83 25.96
CA ALA A 76 6.04 -22.50 27.23
C ALA A 76 6.60 -21.48 28.25
N GLY A 77 5.72 -20.66 28.80
CA GLY A 77 6.04 -19.70 29.87
C GLY A 77 6.04 -20.33 31.27
N ALA A 78 6.48 -19.55 32.26
CA ALA A 78 6.41 -19.86 33.69
C ALA A 78 5.00 -20.36 34.10
N PRO A 79 4.88 -21.22 35.13
CA PRO A 79 3.63 -21.89 35.44
C PRO A 79 2.55 -20.89 35.86
N GLY A 80 1.57 -20.63 34.99
CA GLY A 80 0.36 -19.91 35.37
C GLY A 80 -0.36 -19.14 34.26
N GLU A 81 0.30 -18.73 33.17
CA GLU A 81 -0.33 -17.89 32.15
C GLU A 81 -0.09 -18.41 30.72
N PRO A 82 -1.16 -18.65 29.93
CA PRO A 82 -1.01 -19.06 28.54
C PRO A 82 -0.57 -17.86 27.69
N SER A 83 0.72 -17.76 27.39
CA SER A 83 1.25 -16.81 26.43
C SER A 83 1.24 -17.38 25.01
N TRP A 84 1.06 -16.50 24.02
CA TRP A 84 0.99 -16.88 22.62
C TRP A 84 1.96 -16.09 21.78
N ARG A 85 2.63 -16.75 20.84
CA ARG A 85 3.55 -16.14 19.89
C ARG A 85 3.05 -16.28 18.46
N ARG A 86 3.20 -15.22 17.70
CA ARG A 86 3.04 -15.19 16.23
C ARG A 86 4.29 -14.60 15.62
N THR A 87 4.81 -15.23 14.59
CA THR A 87 6.00 -14.76 13.88
C THR A 87 5.72 -14.70 12.39
N HIS A 88 6.17 -13.64 11.73
CA HIS A 88 6.03 -13.43 10.30
C HIS A 88 7.35 -12.94 9.70
N ARG A 89 7.75 -13.53 8.59
CA ARG A 89 8.94 -13.16 7.82
C ARG A 89 8.54 -12.81 6.41
N ASP A 90 9.07 -11.71 5.90
CA ASP A 90 8.73 -11.24 4.56
C ASP A 90 9.86 -10.36 4.00
N ARG A 91 9.80 -10.10 2.69
CA ARG A 91 10.73 -9.23 1.98
C ARG A 91 9.97 -8.12 1.26
N VAL A 92 10.40 -6.88 1.46
CA VAL A 92 9.76 -5.70 0.89
C VAL A 92 10.74 -4.85 0.08
N PRO A 93 10.34 -4.33 -1.10
CA PRO A 93 11.22 -3.51 -1.91
C PRO A 93 11.42 -2.12 -1.29
N VAL A 94 12.66 -1.62 -1.33
CA VAL A 94 13.07 -0.30 -0.82
C VAL A 94 13.90 0.40 -1.88
N ALA A 95 13.23 1.04 -2.83
CA ALA A 95 13.84 1.77 -3.97
C ALA A 95 14.92 0.96 -4.74
N VAL A 96 16.17 1.01 -4.26
CA VAL A 96 17.36 0.37 -4.86
C VAL A 96 17.77 -0.95 -4.18
N ALA A 97 17.08 -1.37 -3.13
CA ALA A 97 17.36 -2.58 -2.36
C ALA A 97 16.07 -3.34 -1.99
N GLU A 98 16.22 -4.52 -1.39
CA GLU A 98 15.14 -5.30 -0.81
C GLU A 98 15.41 -5.49 0.69
N LEU A 99 14.43 -5.22 1.54
CA LEU A 99 14.51 -5.35 2.99
C LEU A 99 13.85 -6.67 3.41
N SER A 100 14.66 -7.60 3.93
CA SER A 100 14.16 -8.80 4.62
C SER A 100 13.94 -8.47 6.09
N TYR A 101 12.75 -8.76 6.61
CA TYR A 101 12.43 -8.53 8.02
C TYR A 101 11.74 -9.73 8.67
N GLU A 102 11.88 -9.81 9.99
CA GLU A 102 11.17 -10.75 10.85
C GLU A 102 10.48 -9.96 11.96
N ALA A 103 9.16 -10.12 12.07
CA ALA A 103 8.40 -9.52 13.15
C ALA A 103 7.78 -10.62 14.01
N THR A 104 7.76 -10.40 15.32
CA THR A 104 7.20 -11.34 16.31
C THR A 104 6.28 -10.59 17.24
N LEU A 105 5.08 -11.13 17.48
CA LEU A 105 4.10 -10.61 18.41
C LEU A 105 3.86 -11.64 19.51
N GLU A 106 4.07 -11.21 20.76
CA GLU A 106 3.83 -12.02 21.96
C GLU A 106 2.66 -11.45 22.74
N ASP A 107 1.64 -12.28 22.95
CA ASP A 107 0.49 -12.00 23.78
C ASP A 107 0.72 -12.66 25.15
N LEU A 108 1.09 -11.85 26.13
CA LEU A 108 1.36 -12.26 27.50
C LEU A 108 0.08 -12.34 28.37
N GLY A 109 -1.09 -12.04 27.80
CA GLY A 109 -2.36 -12.03 28.53
C GLY A 109 -2.63 -10.71 29.25
N PHE A 110 -3.50 -10.76 30.27
CA PHE A 110 -3.97 -9.57 30.96
C PHE A 110 -2.89 -8.95 31.85
N VAL A 111 -2.75 -7.62 31.76
CA VAL A 111 -1.77 -6.86 32.55
C VAL A 111 -2.11 -6.94 34.04
N ARG A 112 -1.15 -7.40 34.84
CA ARG A 112 -1.25 -7.35 36.31
C ARG A 112 -0.82 -5.95 36.77
N ALA A 113 -1.74 -5.21 37.39
CA ALA A 113 -1.54 -3.83 37.84
C ALA A 113 -0.29 -3.59 38.73
N LYS A 114 0.28 -4.64 39.33
CA LYS A 114 1.49 -4.56 40.16
C LYS A 114 2.82 -4.42 39.38
N GLN A 115 2.85 -4.68 38.07
CA GLN A 115 4.08 -4.67 37.28
C GLN A 115 4.34 -3.36 36.51
N VAL A 116 3.38 -2.42 36.51
CA VAL A 116 3.51 -1.16 35.76
C VAL A 116 4.41 -0.14 36.47
N LEU A 117 4.70 -0.32 37.77
CA LEU A 117 5.43 0.69 38.56
C LEU A 117 6.94 0.49 38.71
N LEU A 118 7.54 -0.67 38.42
CA LEU A 118 8.98 -0.87 38.66
C LEU A 118 9.58 -1.93 37.71
N SER A 119 10.29 -1.48 36.68
CA SER A 119 11.49 -2.18 36.19
C SER A 119 12.69 -1.37 36.64
N ASP A 120 12.99 -1.42 37.93
CA ASP A 120 14.23 -0.90 38.49
C ASP A 120 15.09 -2.07 38.96
N SER A 121 16.31 -2.07 38.45
CA SER A 121 17.37 -3.01 38.77
C SER A 121 17.97 -2.62 40.12
N SER A 122 18.22 -3.58 41.03
CA SER A 122 19.39 -3.68 41.93
C SER A 122 19.10 -4.52 43.18
N GLN A 123 19.81 -5.65 43.32
CA GLN A 123 20.13 -6.29 44.60
C GLN A 123 21.09 -5.40 45.38
N VAL A 124 20.97 -5.30 46.72
CA VAL A 124 22.05 -5.50 47.72
C VAL A 124 21.37 -5.66 49.09
N GLY A 125 21.74 -6.71 49.84
CA GLY A 125 21.38 -6.90 51.25
C GLY A 125 22.52 -6.50 52.19
N THR A 126 22.21 -6.35 53.48
CA THR A 126 23.20 -6.44 54.58
C THR A 126 22.49 -6.82 55.88
N ALA A 127 22.96 -7.90 56.50
CA ALA A 127 22.60 -8.36 57.85
C ALA A 127 23.70 -7.94 58.86
N ALA A 128 23.31 -7.68 60.11
CA ALA A 128 24.18 -7.27 61.22
C ALA A 128 24.78 -8.47 61.99
N PRO A 129 25.96 -8.35 62.64
CA PRO A 129 26.56 -9.42 63.45
C PRO A 129 26.24 -9.33 64.96
N ALA A 130 26.33 -10.47 65.64
CA ALA A 130 26.06 -10.72 67.06
C ALA A 130 27.34 -10.68 67.96
N PRO A 131 27.24 -10.65 69.31
CA PRO A 131 28.35 -10.35 70.22
C PRO A 131 29.16 -11.58 70.69
N VAL A 132 30.45 -11.36 70.98
CA VAL A 132 31.43 -12.34 71.49
C VAL A 132 31.63 -12.23 73.02
N THR A 133 31.88 -13.37 73.67
CA THR A 133 31.93 -13.58 75.13
C THR A 133 33.29 -13.27 75.78
N THR A 134 33.25 -12.78 77.02
CA THR A 134 34.29 -12.11 77.84
C THR A 134 35.51 -12.94 78.29
N ARG A 135 35.80 -14.11 77.70
CA ARG A 135 36.92 -14.98 78.14
C ARG A 135 38.19 -14.90 77.29
N ASP A 136 38.14 -14.20 76.16
CA ASP A 136 39.25 -14.11 75.21
C ASP A 136 39.86 -12.69 75.18
N THR A 137 39.87 -11.98 76.31
CA THR A 137 40.47 -10.64 76.39
C THR A 137 41.92 -10.73 76.83
N LEU A 138 42.83 -10.03 76.12
CA LEU A 138 44.27 -9.97 76.40
C LEU A 138 44.59 -9.59 77.86
N GLU A 139 43.70 -8.83 78.48
CA GLU A 139 43.77 -8.41 79.88
C GLU A 139 43.69 -9.59 80.85
N TYR A 140 42.91 -10.63 80.53
CA TYR A 140 42.79 -11.84 81.36
C TYR A 140 44.06 -12.71 81.29
N GLN A 141 44.71 -12.76 80.12
CA GLN A 141 45.98 -13.49 79.96
C GLN A 141 47.11 -12.80 80.76
N ALA A 142 47.18 -11.47 80.71
CA ALA A 142 48.15 -10.71 81.49
C ALA A 142 47.93 -10.84 83.02
N ALA A 143 46.67 -10.92 83.46
CA ALA A 143 46.35 -11.13 84.87
C ALA A 143 46.82 -12.49 85.39
N LEU A 144 46.72 -13.54 84.56
CA LEU A 144 47.16 -14.89 84.93
C LEU A 144 48.69 -15.00 85.01
N GLU A 145 49.42 -14.36 84.09
CA GLU A 145 50.89 -14.29 84.12
C GLU A 145 51.40 -13.58 85.38
N LEU A 146 50.71 -12.51 85.81
CA LEU A 146 51.06 -11.80 87.04
C LEU A 146 50.80 -12.64 88.30
N GLU A 147 49.76 -13.45 88.31
CA GLU A 147 49.45 -14.34 89.43
C GLU A 147 50.50 -15.45 89.57
N MET A 148 50.92 -16.05 88.43
CA MET A 148 52.03 -17.01 88.40
C MET A 148 53.36 -16.40 88.87
N TRP A 149 53.70 -15.19 88.39
CA TRP A 149 54.93 -14.52 88.83
C TRP A 149 54.91 -14.21 90.33
N LYS A 150 53.74 -13.87 90.87
CA LYS A 150 53.59 -13.59 92.29
C LYS A 150 53.78 -14.85 93.15
N GLU A 151 53.26 -15.99 92.70
CA GLU A 151 53.46 -17.29 93.35
C GLU A 151 54.94 -17.70 93.34
N GLU A 152 55.64 -17.51 92.21
CA GLU A 152 57.09 -17.78 92.11
C GLU A 152 57.92 -16.88 93.04
N GLN A 153 57.56 -15.60 93.20
CA GLN A 153 58.23 -14.69 94.14
C GLN A 153 57.91 -15.02 95.60
N GLU A 154 56.67 -15.43 95.90
CA GLU A 154 56.27 -15.88 97.23
C GLU A 154 57.04 -17.16 97.63
N ASP A 155 57.24 -18.11 96.72
CA ASP A 155 58.06 -19.31 96.95
C ASP A 155 59.53 -18.98 97.20
N LEU A 156 60.12 -18.07 96.41
CA LEU A 156 61.50 -17.60 96.61
C LEU A 156 61.68 -16.89 97.96
N PHE A 157 60.68 -16.13 98.39
CA PHE A 157 60.68 -15.46 99.70
C PHE A 157 60.52 -16.47 100.84
N ASP A 158 59.65 -17.45 100.68
CA ASP A 158 59.45 -18.53 101.64
C ASP A 158 60.72 -19.39 101.81
N ASP A 159 61.43 -19.66 100.72
CA ASP A 159 62.73 -20.35 100.75
C ASP A 159 63.80 -19.51 101.45
N GLN A 160 63.80 -18.18 101.24
CA GLN A 160 64.72 -17.24 101.88
C GLN A 160 64.43 -17.09 103.40
N VAL A 161 63.17 -17.18 103.81
CA VAL A 161 62.75 -17.18 105.23
C VAL A 161 63.01 -18.53 105.90
N LYS A 162 62.85 -19.65 105.19
CA LYS A 162 63.15 -21.02 105.71
C LYS A 162 64.66 -21.30 105.83
N SER A 163 65.49 -20.67 105.00
CA SER A 163 66.96 -20.81 105.05
C SER A 163 67.68 -19.78 105.94
N GLY A 164 66.98 -18.74 106.42
CA GLY A 164 67.58 -17.60 107.14
C GLY A 164 67.45 -17.58 108.68
N CYS A 165 66.73 -18.51 109.33
CA CYS A 165 66.47 -18.44 110.77
C CYS A 165 67.11 -19.60 111.56
N GLY A 166 68.44 -19.62 111.58
CA GLY A 166 69.25 -20.45 112.46
C GLY A 166 70.58 -19.80 112.77
N GLN A 167 70.76 -19.38 114.03
CA GLN A 167 72.01 -18.97 114.71
C GLN A 167 72.42 -17.48 114.62
N THR A 168 72.16 -16.80 115.74
CA THR A 168 73.13 -16.11 116.62
C THR A 168 74.51 -15.80 116.03
N GLU A 169 74.95 -14.54 116.16
CA GLU A 169 76.28 -14.29 116.70
C GLU A 169 76.41 -12.92 117.37
N ARG A 170 77.27 -12.92 118.38
CA ARG A 170 77.39 -11.99 119.48
C ARG A 170 78.77 -11.32 119.38
N SER A 171 78.86 -10.10 119.87
CA SER A 171 80.05 -9.50 120.50
C SER A 171 81.17 -8.93 119.61
N GLY A 172 81.51 -7.69 119.91
CA GLY A 172 82.88 -7.37 120.32
C GLY A 172 83.64 -6.32 119.50
N PRO A 173 84.67 -5.69 120.09
CA PRO A 173 84.88 -4.23 120.06
C PRO A 173 86.13 -3.80 119.26
N GLY A 174 86.25 -2.52 118.96
CA GLY A 174 87.54 -1.94 118.51
C GLY A 174 87.36 -0.63 117.77
N GLY A 175 87.76 0.48 118.40
CA GLY A 175 87.54 1.82 117.89
C GLY A 175 88.29 2.15 116.59
N THR A 176 87.61 2.90 115.73
CA THR A 176 88.17 3.75 114.67
C THR A 176 87.23 4.95 114.44
N ASN A 177 87.78 6.15 114.60
CA ASN A 177 87.24 7.51 114.42
C ASN A 177 85.73 7.74 114.15
N PRO A 178 84.96 8.34 115.09
CA PRO A 178 83.57 8.73 114.88
C PRO A 178 83.37 9.72 113.71
N GLU A 179 84.36 10.55 113.40
CA GLU A 179 84.25 11.60 112.36
C GLU A 179 84.02 11.06 110.94
N LEU A 180 84.61 9.92 110.59
CA LEU A 180 84.41 9.32 109.26
C LEU A 180 83.03 8.66 109.13
N GLU A 181 82.53 8.09 110.22
CA GLU A 181 81.17 7.56 110.29
C GLU A 181 80.15 8.70 110.18
N PHE A 182 80.37 9.82 110.88
CA PHE A 182 79.52 11.01 110.77
C PHE A 182 79.50 11.58 109.34
N ASN A 183 80.64 11.73 108.66
CA ASN A 183 80.68 12.21 107.28
C ASN A 183 79.92 11.27 106.31
N LEU A 184 80.09 9.95 106.46
CA LEU A 184 79.36 8.97 105.64
C LEU A 184 77.84 9.02 105.90
N LEU A 185 77.44 9.25 107.17
CA LEU A 185 76.05 9.45 107.55
C LEU A 185 75.48 10.76 106.99
N GLU A 186 76.26 11.85 106.97
CA GLU A 186 75.86 13.14 106.38
C GLU A 186 75.70 13.05 104.86
N GLU A 187 76.61 12.41 104.13
CA GLU A 187 76.48 12.19 102.69
C GLU A 187 75.25 11.33 102.36
N LYS A 188 75.00 10.28 103.16
CA LYS A 188 73.78 9.47 103.04
C LYS A 188 72.54 10.32 103.29
N LEU A 189 72.54 11.17 104.32
CA LEU A 189 71.43 12.08 104.61
C LEU A 189 71.17 13.03 103.45
N GLN A 190 72.20 13.71 102.94
CA GLN A 190 72.09 14.63 101.80
C GLN A 190 71.56 13.93 100.55
N LYS A 191 72.06 12.72 100.25
CA LYS A 191 71.55 11.92 99.13
C LYS A 191 70.07 11.59 99.33
N THR A 192 69.69 11.11 100.51
CA THR A 192 68.28 10.80 100.80
C THR A 192 67.39 12.03 100.70
N LEU A 193 67.83 13.19 101.17
CA LEU A 193 67.09 14.45 101.03
C LEU A 193 66.92 14.83 99.55
N SER A 194 67.98 14.78 98.74
CA SER A 194 67.89 15.08 97.30
C SER A 194 67.01 14.09 96.53
N ASP A 195 67.02 12.82 96.93
CA ASP A 195 66.18 11.79 96.34
C ASP A 195 64.71 11.93 96.79
N LEU A 196 64.46 12.40 98.02
CA LEU A 196 63.12 12.75 98.49
C LEU A 196 62.58 13.99 97.77
N GLU A 197 63.38 15.06 97.61
CA GLU A 197 62.99 16.25 96.86
C GLU A 197 62.65 15.94 95.40
N LYS A 198 63.40 15.04 94.74
CA LYS A 198 63.07 14.57 93.38
C LYS A 198 61.77 13.79 93.34
N ARG A 199 61.56 12.89 94.31
CA ARG A 199 60.31 12.12 94.41
C ARG A 199 59.12 13.03 94.67
N GLU A 200 59.27 14.04 95.54
CA GLU A 200 58.22 15.01 95.82
C GLU A 200 57.85 15.82 94.57
N LYS A 201 58.85 16.30 93.80
CA LYS A 201 58.59 16.96 92.52
C LYS A 201 57.90 16.05 91.51
N GLN A 202 58.34 14.80 91.38
CA GLN A 202 57.71 13.82 90.49
C GLN A 202 56.28 13.48 90.91
N LEU A 203 56.00 13.38 92.22
CA LEU A 203 54.66 13.19 92.74
C LEU A 203 53.79 14.40 92.46
N ALA A 204 54.28 15.62 92.69
CA ALA A 204 53.54 16.85 92.39
C ALA A 204 53.23 16.98 90.88
N GLU A 205 54.18 16.64 90.01
CA GLU A 205 53.98 16.61 88.55
C GLU A 205 52.95 15.54 88.14
N ALA A 206 53.02 14.34 88.72
CA ALA A 206 52.06 13.26 88.46
C ALA A 206 50.65 13.62 88.97
N GLU A 207 50.53 14.22 90.15
CA GLU A 207 49.25 14.71 90.69
C GLU A 207 48.63 15.76 89.76
N LEU A 208 49.44 16.68 89.23
CA LEU A 208 48.97 17.71 88.31
C LEU A 208 48.51 17.11 86.97
N GLN A 209 49.24 16.13 86.43
CA GLN A 209 48.85 15.39 85.23
C GLN A 209 47.54 14.61 85.42
N VAL A 210 47.34 13.97 86.57
CA VAL A 210 46.08 13.28 86.89
C VAL A 210 44.92 14.27 86.95
N LEU A 211 45.10 15.43 87.59
CA LEU A 211 44.08 16.48 87.63
C LEU A 211 43.75 17.02 86.22
N GLU A 212 44.75 17.20 85.36
CA GLU A 212 44.54 17.61 83.96
C GLU A 212 43.77 16.55 83.15
N HIS A 213 44.10 15.27 83.32
CA HIS A 213 43.35 14.17 82.71
C HIS A 213 41.91 14.09 83.22
N ASP A 214 41.67 14.30 84.52
CA ASP A 214 40.32 14.34 85.09
C ASP A 214 39.49 15.51 84.54
N LEU A 215 40.09 16.68 84.37
CA LEU A 215 39.43 17.85 83.79
C LEU A 215 39.08 17.62 82.32
N THR A 216 40.05 17.18 81.52
CA THR A 216 39.83 16.89 80.09
C THR A 216 38.79 15.77 79.89
N GLN A 217 38.78 14.74 80.76
CA GLN A 217 37.76 13.70 80.72
C GLN A 217 36.36 14.26 81.03
N LYS A 218 36.22 15.16 82.01
CA LYS A 218 34.94 15.84 82.30
C LYS A 218 34.49 16.70 81.13
N GLU A 219 35.40 17.46 80.50
CA GLU A 219 35.09 18.27 79.32
C GLU A 219 34.62 17.41 78.14
N LEU A 220 35.29 16.27 77.88
CA LEU A 220 34.87 15.32 76.86
C LEU A 220 33.50 14.69 77.17
N GLN A 221 33.23 14.35 78.43
CA GLN A 221 31.92 13.85 78.86
C GLN A 221 30.83 14.90 78.68
N GLU A 222 31.10 16.16 79.02
CA GLU A 222 30.16 17.25 78.79
C GLU A 222 29.93 17.52 77.31
N ALA A 223 30.99 17.52 76.49
CA ALA A 223 30.90 17.67 75.04
C ALA A 223 30.09 16.53 74.42
N SER A 224 30.33 15.28 74.84
CA SER A 224 29.56 14.10 74.42
C SER A 224 28.08 14.24 74.79
N ARG A 225 27.76 14.68 76.03
CA ARG A 225 26.38 14.95 76.46
C ARG A 225 25.71 16.06 75.65
N ARG A 226 26.44 17.12 75.28
CA ARG A 226 25.92 18.20 74.43
C ARG A 226 25.61 17.68 73.03
N LEU A 227 26.56 16.98 72.41
CA LEU A 227 26.39 16.39 71.08
C LEU A 227 25.23 15.39 71.05
N GLN A 228 25.07 14.57 72.09
CA GLN A 228 23.96 13.63 72.19
C GLN A 228 22.61 14.37 72.20
N ARG A 229 22.46 15.44 72.98
CA ARG A 229 21.24 16.26 73.00
C ARG A 229 20.95 16.92 71.65
N GLU A 230 21.98 17.39 70.96
CA GLU A 230 21.85 17.98 69.62
C GLU A 230 21.40 16.93 68.58
N CYS A 231 21.95 15.72 68.65
CA CYS A 231 21.51 14.59 67.83
C CYS A 231 20.05 14.22 68.13
N ASP A 232 19.68 14.10 69.41
CA ASP A 232 18.31 13.76 69.83
C ASP A 232 17.30 14.83 69.40
N HIS A 233 17.67 16.11 69.51
CA HIS A 233 16.86 17.22 69.04
C HIS A 233 16.68 17.19 67.52
N ARG A 234 17.75 16.97 66.76
CA ARG A 234 17.68 16.84 65.29
C ARG A 234 16.79 15.68 64.86
N VAL A 235 16.88 14.53 65.53
CA VAL A 235 15.99 13.39 65.26
C VAL A 235 14.53 13.74 65.57
N THR A 236 14.27 14.45 66.66
CA THR A 236 12.91 14.90 67.00
C THR A 236 12.33 15.82 65.92
N LEU A 237 13.10 16.80 65.44
CA LEU A 237 12.67 17.70 64.37
C LEU A 237 12.40 16.97 63.05
N GLU A 238 13.25 16.01 62.66
CA GLU A 238 13.01 15.23 61.44
C GLU A 238 11.76 14.34 61.59
N ARG A 239 11.49 13.78 62.77
CA ARG A 239 10.25 13.02 63.03
C ARG A 239 9.00 13.91 62.92
N GLU A 240 9.04 15.12 63.47
CA GLU A 240 7.94 16.09 63.34
C GLU A 240 7.70 16.48 61.88
N LYS A 241 8.78 16.70 61.11
CA LYS A 241 8.69 16.98 59.67
C LYS A 241 8.08 15.83 58.88
N VAL A 242 8.49 14.59 59.16
CA VAL A 242 7.90 13.40 58.53
C VAL A 242 6.41 13.31 58.86
N HIS A 243 6.05 13.52 60.13
CA HIS A 243 4.65 13.50 60.57
C HIS A 243 3.80 14.52 59.80
N LEU A 244 4.26 15.77 59.67
CA LEU A 244 3.55 16.80 58.90
C LEU A 244 3.38 16.42 57.42
N MET A 245 4.42 15.85 56.80
CA MET A 245 4.34 15.39 55.41
C MET A 245 3.38 14.20 55.25
N GLU A 246 3.31 13.31 56.23
CA GLU A 246 2.37 12.19 56.24
C GLU A 246 0.92 12.66 56.40
N GLU A 247 0.67 13.68 57.23
CA GLU A 247 -0.64 14.32 57.36
C GLU A 247 -1.06 15.03 56.07
N GLU A 248 -0.17 15.80 55.43
CA GLU A 248 -0.43 16.45 54.15
C GLU A 248 -0.70 15.43 53.04
N ARG A 249 0.10 14.36 52.96
CA ARG A 249 -0.12 13.24 52.03
C ARG A 249 -1.49 12.60 52.26
N SER A 250 -1.86 12.35 53.51
CA SER A 250 -3.15 11.75 53.87
C SER A 250 -4.32 12.65 53.44
N ARG A 251 -4.18 13.96 53.64
CA ARG A 251 -5.17 14.95 53.18
C ARG A 251 -5.30 14.99 51.66
N LEU A 252 -4.19 14.97 50.92
CA LEU A 252 -4.19 14.96 49.45
C LEU A 252 -4.80 13.67 48.90
N LEU A 253 -4.48 12.52 49.50
CA LEU A 253 -5.08 11.23 49.12
C LEU A 253 -6.60 11.25 49.32
N GLN A 254 -7.08 11.79 50.45
CA GLN A 254 -8.50 11.94 50.70
C GLN A 254 -9.18 12.87 49.68
N GLN A 255 -8.51 13.96 49.26
CA GLN A 255 -9.03 14.83 48.19
C GLN A 255 -9.15 14.08 46.86
N VAL A 256 -8.11 13.33 46.46
CA VAL A 256 -8.13 12.51 45.24
C VAL A 256 -9.21 11.44 45.32
N GLU A 257 -9.40 10.80 46.45
CA GLU A 257 -10.49 9.83 46.66
C GLU A 257 -11.86 10.49 46.52
N THR A 258 -12.08 11.66 47.13
CA THR A 258 -13.35 12.40 46.98
C THR A 258 -13.58 12.92 45.56
N GLU A 259 -12.52 13.28 44.82
CA GLU A 259 -12.60 13.66 43.41
C GLU A 259 -12.76 12.46 42.47
N ALA A 260 -12.21 11.30 42.81
CA ALA A 260 -12.46 10.04 42.11
C ALA A 260 -13.88 9.51 42.39
N GLU A 261 -14.44 9.84 43.56
CA GLU A 261 -15.84 9.61 43.92
C GLU A 261 -16.78 10.69 43.35
N LEU A 262 -16.28 11.82 42.80
CA LEU A 262 -17.11 12.71 41.98
C LEU A 262 -17.63 11.88 40.79
N PRO A 263 -18.95 11.78 40.64
CA PRO A 263 -19.51 10.48 40.32
C PRO A 263 -19.37 10.12 38.84
N PRO A 264 -19.21 8.80 38.52
CA PRO A 264 -19.49 8.24 37.19
C PRO A 264 -20.90 8.58 36.68
N ARG A 265 -21.78 9.12 37.55
CA ARG A 265 -23.08 9.69 37.22
C ARG A 265 -23.04 10.81 36.17
N TRP A 266 -21.97 11.59 36.05
CA TRP A 266 -21.84 12.65 35.03
C TRP A 266 -21.03 12.21 33.81
N SER A 267 -20.04 11.34 33.97
CA SER A 267 -19.23 10.81 32.86
C SER A 267 -20.00 9.77 32.03
N LEU A 268 -20.72 8.85 32.68
CA LEU A 268 -21.36 7.72 32.01
C LEU A 268 -22.48 8.13 31.03
N PRO A 269 -23.35 9.13 31.32
CA PRO A 269 -24.29 9.64 30.33
C PRO A 269 -23.60 10.32 29.15
N LEU A 270 -22.53 11.08 29.41
CA LEU A 270 -21.77 11.76 28.36
C LEU A 270 -21.07 10.74 27.44
N GLU A 271 -20.47 9.69 28.01
CA GLU A 271 -19.90 8.57 27.26
C GLU A 271 -20.94 7.88 26.37
N LYS A 272 -22.15 7.66 26.91
CA LYS A 272 -23.28 7.08 26.16
C LYS A 272 -23.75 7.99 25.03
N GLU A 273 -23.84 9.30 25.27
CA GLU A 273 -24.18 10.29 24.26
C GLU A 273 -23.13 10.34 23.14
N PHE A 274 -21.83 10.27 23.49
CA PHE A 274 -20.74 10.16 22.51
C PHE A 274 -20.82 8.87 21.69
N GLN A 275 -21.12 7.74 22.31
CA GLN A 275 -21.31 6.47 21.58
C GLN A 275 -22.50 6.54 20.62
N LEU A 276 -23.66 7.06 21.08
CA LEU A 276 -24.83 7.25 20.23
C LEU A 276 -24.56 8.20 19.07
N TYR A 277 -23.82 9.29 19.31
CA TYR A 277 -23.41 10.20 18.25
C TYR A 277 -22.53 9.50 17.20
N ARG A 278 -21.58 8.67 17.64
CA ARG A 278 -20.70 7.90 16.74
C ARG A 278 -21.48 6.87 15.91
N GLU A 279 -22.44 6.18 16.52
CA GLU A 279 -23.32 5.25 15.84
C GLU A 279 -24.22 5.96 14.82
N GLN A 280 -24.78 7.11 15.17
CA GLN A 280 -25.58 7.93 14.25
C GLN A 280 -24.74 8.44 13.06
N GLN A 281 -23.47 8.80 13.28
CA GLN A 281 -22.56 9.17 12.18
C GLN A 281 -22.27 7.98 11.25
N ASN A 282 -22.22 6.76 11.77
CA ASN A 282 -22.02 5.55 10.94
C ASN A 282 -23.28 5.10 10.19
N VAL A 283 -24.46 5.52 10.62
CA VAL A 283 -25.76 5.23 9.97
C VAL A 283 -26.19 6.37 9.05
N ARG A 284 -25.34 7.39 8.85
CA ARG A 284 -25.64 8.55 8.02
C ARG A 284 -26.22 8.11 6.66
N PRO A 285 -27.43 8.57 6.30
CA PRO A 285 -28.05 8.21 5.03
C PRO A 285 -27.14 8.55 3.84
N GLU A 286 -26.26 9.53 3.98
CA GLU A 286 -25.24 9.90 3.00
C GLU A 286 -24.30 8.74 2.66
N LEU A 287 -23.88 7.93 3.64
CA LEU A 287 -23.01 6.77 3.38
C LEU A 287 -23.75 5.66 2.64
N ARG A 288 -25.02 5.42 3.00
CA ARG A 288 -25.88 4.45 2.30
C ARG A 288 -26.15 4.90 0.87
N LEU A 289 -26.54 6.15 0.68
CA LEU A 289 -26.75 6.76 -0.63
C LEU A 289 -25.47 6.76 -1.46
N GLN A 290 -24.31 6.99 -0.86
CA GLN A 290 -23.03 6.90 -1.58
C GLN A 290 -22.75 5.47 -2.07
N SER A 291 -23.05 4.45 -1.27
CA SER A 291 -22.93 3.05 -1.70
C SER A 291 -23.90 2.71 -2.84
N GLU A 292 -25.13 3.23 -2.77
CA GLU A 292 -26.16 3.05 -3.80
C GLU A 292 -25.78 3.78 -5.09
N ILE A 293 -25.26 5.01 -5.00
CA ILE A 293 -24.71 5.76 -6.14
C ILE A 293 -23.59 4.98 -6.80
N ASN A 294 -22.67 4.40 -6.03
CA ASN A 294 -21.58 3.61 -6.58
C ASN A 294 -22.09 2.36 -7.32
N LEU A 295 -23.06 1.64 -6.74
CA LEU A 295 -23.67 0.47 -7.36
C LEU A 295 -24.39 0.84 -8.67
N LEU A 296 -25.25 1.86 -8.63
CA LEU A 296 -25.97 2.36 -9.80
C LEU A 296 -25.02 2.88 -10.88
N THR A 297 -23.88 3.47 -10.50
CA THR A 297 -22.86 3.91 -11.45
C THR A 297 -22.22 2.74 -12.18
N LEU A 298 -21.91 1.64 -11.47
CA LEU A 298 -21.38 0.42 -12.08
C LEU A 298 -22.41 -0.22 -13.02
N GLU A 299 -23.67 -0.36 -12.59
CA GLU A 299 -24.75 -0.90 -13.42
C GLU A 299 -24.97 -0.06 -14.69
N LYS A 300 -24.92 1.27 -14.58
CA LYS A 300 -25.01 2.18 -15.73
C LYS A 300 -23.90 1.89 -16.73
N VAL A 301 -22.65 1.79 -16.30
CA VAL A 301 -21.51 1.53 -17.19
C VAL A 301 -21.65 0.17 -17.89
N GLU A 302 -22.12 -0.86 -17.17
CA GLU A 302 -22.37 -2.17 -17.76
C GLU A 302 -23.49 -2.15 -18.81
N LEU A 303 -24.59 -1.43 -18.52
CA LEU A 303 -25.70 -1.26 -19.45
C LEU A 303 -25.28 -0.45 -20.68
N GLU A 304 -24.49 0.61 -20.52
CA GLU A 304 -23.91 1.37 -21.63
C GLU A 304 -23.03 0.50 -22.53
N ARG A 305 -22.18 -0.36 -21.94
CA ARG A 305 -21.37 -1.32 -22.69
C ARG A 305 -22.22 -2.34 -23.45
N LYS A 306 -23.28 -2.86 -22.83
CA LYS A 306 -24.23 -3.79 -23.48
C LYS A 306 -24.99 -3.10 -24.62
N LEU A 307 -25.41 -1.86 -24.41
CA LEU A 307 -26.08 -1.03 -25.41
C LEU A 307 -25.17 -0.76 -26.61
N GLU A 308 -23.92 -0.39 -26.37
CA GLU A 308 -22.92 -0.13 -27.42
C GLU A 308 -22.67 -1.40 -28.25
N SER A 309 -22.49 -2.55 -27.60
CA SER A 309 -22.29 -3.84 -28.28
C SER A 309 -23.50 -4.24 -29.14
N THR A 310 -24.71 -4.08 -28.58
CA THR A 310 -25.96 -4.39 -29.28
C THR A 310 -26.18 -3.45 -30.46
N THR A 311 -25.86 -2.16 -30.30
CA THR A 311 -25.97 -1.15 -31.35
C THR A 311 -25.02 -1.42 -32.51
N LYS A 312 -23.76 -1.77 -32.21
CA LYS A 312 -22.78 -2.20 -33.23
C LYS A 312 -23.26 -3.43 -34.00
N SER A 313 -23.73 -4.45 -33.28
CA SER A 313 -24.24 -5.68 -33.88
C SER A 313 -25.47 -5.43 -34.76
N LYS A 314 -26.42 -4.60 -34.29
CA LYS A 314 -27.60 -4.18 -35.06
C LYS A 314 -27.21 -3.44 -36.33
N LEU A 315 -26.25 -2.51 -36.25
CA LEU A 315 -25.75 -1.79 -37.42
C LEU A 315 -25.11 -2.74 -38.43
N HIS A 316 -24.27 -3.67 -37.95
CA HIS A 316 -23.64 -4.68 -38.77
C HIS A 316 -24.68 -5.53 -39.52
N TYR A 317 -25.68 -6.07 -38.82
CA TYR A 317 -26.74 -6.84 -39.48
C TYR A 317 -27.56 -5.99 -40.45
N LYS A 318 -27.90 -4.73 -40.10
CA LYS A 318 -28.58 -3.82 -41.03
C LYS A 318 -27.79 -3.61 -42.32
N GLN A 319 -26.47 -3.47 -42.22
CA GLN A 319 -25.59 -3.36 -43.39
C GLN A 319 -25.56 -4.66 -44.20
N GLN A 320 -25.43 -5.81 -43.55
CA GLN A 320 -25.44 -7.12 -44.23
C GLN A 320 -26.77 -7.37 -44.95
N TRP A 321 -27.90 -7.14 -44.28
CA TRP A 321 -29.24 -7.20 -44.88
C TRP A 321 -29.40 -6.23 -46.06
N GLY A 322 -28.89 -5.00 -45.93
CA GLY A 322 -28.89 -4.03 -47.01
C GLY A 322 -28.07 -4.46 -48.23
N ARG A 323 -26.92 -5.14 -48.02
CA ARG A 323 -26.13 -5.72 -49.12
C ARG A 323 -26.84 -6.89 -49.78
N ALA A 324 -27.40 -7.80 -48.99
CA ALA A 324 -28.16 -8.94 -49.49
C ALA A 324 -29.39 -8.50 -50.32
N LEU A 325 -30.10 -7.46 -49.87
CA LEU A 325 -31.25 -6.91 -50.59
C LEU A 325 -30.83 -6.29 -51.95
N LYS A 326 -29.70 -5.59 -52.00
CA LYS A 326 -29.15 -5.04 -53.25
C LYS A 326 -28.73 -6.14 -54.23
N GLU A 327 -28.08 -7.19 -53.75
CA GLU A 327 -27.74 -8.34 -54.58
C GLU A 327 -28.99 -9.07 -55.09
N LEU A 328 -30.02 -9.26 -54.24
CA LEU A 328 -31.28 -9.85 -54.66
C LEU A 328 -31.98 -9.00 -55.74
N ALA A 329 -31.98 -7.67 -55.61
CA ALA A 329 -32.50 -6.77 -56.62
C ALA A 329 -31.75 -6.89 -57.95
N ARG A 330 -30.41 -6.98 -57.92
CA ARG A 330 -29.57 -7.22 -59.11
C ARG A 330 -29.87 -8.58 -59.74
N PHE A 331 -30.00 -9.63 -58.95
CA PHE A 331 -30.40 -10.96 -59.44
C PHE A 331 -31.76 -10.92 -60.12
N LYS A 332 -32.76 -10.29 -59.50
CA LYS A 332 -34.10 -10.14 -60.07
C LYS A 332 -34.07 -9.34 -61.37
N GLN A 333 -33.30 -8.27 -61.43
CA GLN A 333 -33.14 -7.47 -62.66
C GLN A 333 -32.49 -8.28 -63.78
N ARG A 334 -31.39 -9.00 -63.51
CA ARG A 334 -30.73 -9.86 -64.49
C ARG A 334 -31.66 -10.96 -65.00
N GLU A 335 -32.43 -11.59 -64.12
CA GLU A 335 -33.40 -12.60 -64.54
C GLU A 335 -34.51 -12.02 -65.42
N GLN A 336 -34.99 -10.81 -65.11
CA GLN A 336 -35.95 -10.10 -65.96
C GLN A 336 -35.35 -9.76 -67.33
N GLU A 337 -34.12 -9.24 -67.38
CA GLU A 337 -33.39 -8.95 -68.62
C GLU A 337 -33.18 -10.22 -69.45
N ASN A 338 -32.78 -11.33 -68.81
CA ASN A 338 -32.63 -12.64 -69.42
C ASN A 338 -33.96 -13.18 -69.97
N ALA A 339 -35.07 -12.99 -69.27
CA ALA A 339 -36.41 -13.38 -69.73
C ALA A 339 -36.83 -12.57 -70.98
N VAL A 340 -36.62 -11.25 -70.95
CA VAL A 340 -36.89 -10.38 -72.10
C VAL A 340 -36.00 -10.74 -73.29
N ALA A 341 -34.71 -11.00 -73.07
CA ALA A 341 -33.78 -11.43 -74.12
C ALA A 341 -34.21 -12.76 -74.75
N ARG A 342 -34.65 -13.73 -73.94
CA ARG A 342 -35.20 -15.02 -74.43
C ARG A 342 -36.45 -14.81 -75.28
N LEU A 343 -37.39 -13.98 -74.85
CA LEU A 343 -38.60 -13.68 -75.61
C LEU A 343 -38.29 -12.99 -76.95
N LYS A 344 -37.38 -12.01 -76.94
CA LYS A 344 -36.92 -11.34 -78.17
C LYS A 344 -36.30 -12.32 -79.15
N LYS A 345 -35.46 -13.25 -78.66
CA LYS A 345 -34.87 -14.30 -79.49
C LYS A 345 -35.94 -15.21 -80.10
N GLN A 346 -36.92 -15.63 -79.31
CA GLN A 346 -38.06 -16.42 -79.81
C GLN A 346 -38.89 -15.67 -80.85
N GLN A 347 -39.14 -14.37 -80.65
CA GLN A 347 -39.83 -13.53 -81.64
C GLN A 347 -39.03 -13.42 -82.95
N ALA A 348 -37.72 -13.18 -82.88
CA ALA A 348 -36.86 -13.12 -84.06
C ALA A 348 -36.80 -14.47 -84.81
N GLU A 349 -36.76 -15.59 -84.09
CA GLU A 349 -36.83 -16.93 -84.69
C GLU A 349 -38.18 -17.16 -85.39
N LEU A 350 -39.29 -16.74 -84.77
CA LEU A 350 -40.62 -16.83 -85.38
C LEU A 350 -40.77 -15.93 -86.62
N GLU A 351 -40.27 -14.70 -86.57
CA GLU A 351 -40.26 -13.78 -87.71
C GLU A 351 -39.40 -14.31 -88.86
N ALA A 352 -38.22 -14.86 -88.56
CA ALA A 352 -37.38 -15.51 -89.56
C ALA A 352 -38.09 -16.71 -90.20
N MET A 353 -38.83 -17.51 -89.43
CA MET A 353 -39.65 -18.60 -89.98
C MET A 353 -40.77 -18.07 -90.86
N ARG A 354 -41.50 -17.03 -90.44
CA ARG A 354 -42.56 -16.39 -91.26
C ARG A 354 -42.02 -15.85 -92.59
N LEU A 355 -40.88 -15.15 -92.57
CA LEU A 355 -40.25 -14.63 -93.78
C LEU A 355 -39.79 -15.76 -94.71
N ARG A 356 -39.26 -16.87 -94.16
CA ARG A 356 -38.93 -18.05 -94.97
C ARG A 356 -40.17 -18.66 -95.62
N TYR A 357 -41.27 -18.78 -94.88
CA TYR A 357 -42.55 -19.28 -95.41
C TYR A 357 -43.06 -18.39 -96.55
N LEU A 358 -43.07 -17.06 -96.38
CA LEU A 358 -43.46 -16.12 -97.44
C LEU A 358 -42.54 -16.23 -98.66
N ALA A 359 -41.22 -16.27 -98.46
CA ALA A 359 -40.27 -16.42 -99.55
C ALA A 359 -40.43 -17.76 -100.30
N THR A 360 -40.79 -18.85 -99.61
CA THR A 360 -41.12 -20.12 -100.27
C THR A 360 -42.42 -20.04 -101.05
N GLU A 361 -43.45 -19.40 -100.50
CA GLU A 361 -44.75 -19.18 -101.16
C GLU A 361 -44.61 -18.30 -102.41
N GLU A 362 -43.89 -17.17 -102.32
CA GLU A 362 -43.58 -16.30 -103.47
C GLU A 362 -42.77 -17.05 -104.54
N LYS A 363 -41.79 -17.87 -104.13
CA LYS A 363 -41.01 -18.68 -105.07
C LYS A 363 -41.89 -19.73 -105.77
N GLU A 364 -42.87 -20.29 -105.08
CA GLU A 364 -43.86 -21.21 -105.67
C GLU A 364 -44.81 -20.47 -106.61
N ALA A 365 -45.30 -19.29 -106.25
CA ALA A 365 -46.12 -18.43 -107.11
C ALA A 365 -45.37 -18.01 -108.38
N VAL A 366 -44.12 -17.52 -108.27
CA VAL A 366 -43.27 -17.20 -109.42
C VAL A 366 -43.01 -18.43 -110.29
N GLN A 367 -42.87 -19.62 -109.70
CA GLN A 367 -42.76 -20.86 -110.47
C GLN A 367 -44.07 -21.21 -111.19
N GLN A 368 -45.23 -20.96 -110.59
CA GLN A 368 -46.54 -21.12 -111.22
C GLN A 368 -46.70 -20.11 -112.37
N ASP A 369 -46.46 -18.82 -112.14
CA ASP A 369 -46.48 -17.77 -113.17
C ASP A 369 -45.52 -18.09 -114.32
N ARG A 370 -44.32 -18.60 -114.02
CA ARG A 370 -43.36 -19.00 -115.07
C ARG A 370 -43.89 -20.17 -115.90
N LYS A 371 -44.55 -21.15 -115.28
CA LYS A 371 -45.21 -22.25 -116.00
C LYS A 371 -46.37 -21.73 -116.85
N GLU A 372 -47.16 -20.78 -116.35
CA GLU A 372 -48.25 -20.15 -117.11
C GLU A 372 -47.72 -19.31 -118.27
N LEU A 373 -46.67 -18.51 -118.07
CA LEU A 373 -45.97 -17.76 -119.11
C LEU A 373 -45.39 -18.69 -120.18
N ASP A 374 -44.80 -19.83 -119.78
CA ASP A 374 -44.32 -20.84 -120.73
C ASP A 374 -45.49 -21.47 -121.51
N GLN A 375 -46.64 -21.70 -120.87
CA GLN A 375 -47.86 -22.16 -121.55
C GLN A 375 -48.39 -21.11 -122.55
N ILE A 376 -48.50 -19.84 -122.13
CA ILE A 376 -48.92 -18.72 -122.99
C ILE A 376 -47.93 -18.55 -124.14
N ARG A 377 -46.62 -18.60 -123.89
CA ARG A 377 -45.59 -18.53 -124.93
C ARG A 377 -45.73 -19.68 -125.92
N ASN A 378 -46.00 -20.88 -125.45
CA ASN A 378 -46.23 -22.03 -126.33
C ASN A 378 -47.52 -21.86 -127.15
N GLN A 379 -48.58 -21.31 -126.58
CA GLN A 379 -49.81 -20.95 -127.30
C GLN A 379 -49.57 -19.84 -128.32
N LEU A 380 -48.87 -18.76 -127.96
CA LEU A 380 -48.45 -17.67 -128.84
C LEU A 380 -47.57 -18.18 -129.97
N ASN A 381 -46.62 -19.08 -129.71
CA ASN A 381 -45.83 -19.71 -130.75
C ASN A 381 -46.69 -20.57 -131.70
N ARG A 382 -47.73 -21.26 -131.19
CA ARG A 382 -48.70 -21.97 -132.05
C ARG A 382 -49.51 -21.01 -132.90
N LEU A 383 -50.02 -19.92 -132.32
CA LEU A 383 -50.75 -18.86 -133.02
C LEU A 383 -49.87 -18.16 -134.05
N LYS A 384 -48.64 -17.81 -133.69
CA LYS A 384 -47.65 -17.22 -134.59
C LYS A 384 -47.28 -18.17 -135.71
N LYS A 385 -47.20 -19.48 -135.46
CA LYS A 385 -47.00 -20.48 -136.52
C LYS A 385 -48.22 -20.58 -137.45
N GLN A 386 -49.44 -20.42 -136.92
CA GLN A 386 -50.66 -20.29 -137.71
C GLN A 386 -50.72 -18.96 -138.49
N GLU A 387 -50.16 -17.88 -137.95
CA GLU A 387 -50.01 -16.58 -138.60
C GLU A 387 -48.89 -16.60 -139.66
N GLU A 388 -47.77 -17.29 -139.41
CA GLU A 388 -46.68 -17.52 -140.38
C GLU A 388 -47.10 -18.47 -141.51
N GLU A 389 -48.06 -19.38 -141.27
CA GLU A 389 -48.75 -20.14 -142.34
C GLU A 389 -49.73 -19.25 -143.15
N ARG A 390 -49.98 -18.01 -142.73
CA ARG A 390 -50.78 -17.00 -143.42
C ARG A 390 -49.94 -15.76 -143.79
N LEU A 391 -48.98 -15.94 -144.70
CA LEU A 391 -48.35 -14.90 -145.54
C LEU A 391 -47.38 -13.91 -144.84
N GLY A 392 -46.23 -13.66 -145.47
CA GLY A 392 -45.43 -12.43 -145.28
C GLY A 392 -45.46 -11.55 -146.54
N PRO A 393 -44.73 -10.40 -146.61
CA PRO A 393 -44.04 -9.67 -145.55
C PRO A 393 -44.24 -8.11 -145.55
N ALA A 394 -43.71 -7.47 -144.49
CA ALA A 394 -43.26 -6.06 -144.32
C ALA A 394 -44.30 -4.98 -143.90
N PRO A 395 -43.88 -3.82 -143.31
CA PRO A 395 -42.73 -3.51 -142.44
C PRO A 395 -43.08 -2.68 -141.18
N VAL A 396 -42.07 -2.56 -140.31
CA VAL A 396 -41.97 -1.69 -139.11
C VAL A 396 -41.86 -0.22 -139.50
N GLU A 397 -42.59 0.67 -138.82
CA GLU A 397 -42.01 1.82 -138.09
C GLU A 397 -43.07 2.64 -137.31
N PRO A 398 -42.69 3.26 -136.18
CA PRO A 398 -43.57 3.83 -135.18
C PRO A 398 -43.63 5.37 -135.23
N GLY A 399 -44.77 5.95 -134.84
CA GLY A 399 -44.87 7.38 -134.53
C GLY A 399 -44.98 7.60 -133.03
N PRO A 400 -44.11 8.41 -132.39
CA PRO A 400 -44.36 8.96 -131.07
C PRO A 400 -44.86 10.40 -131.18
N ALA A 401 -45.97 10.69 -130.51
CA ALA A 401 -46.36 12.04 -130.15
C ALA A 401 -46.51 12.07 -128.61
N PRO A 402 -45.72 12.89 -127.88
CA PRO A 402 -45.91 13.07 -126.45
C PRO A 402 -46.94 14.19 -126.23
N SER A 403 -48.05 13.87 -125.57
CA SER A 403 -49.01 14.85 -125.06
C SER A 403 -48.66 15.22 -123.63
N LEU A 404 -48.05 16.40 -123.49
CA LEU A 404 -48.24 17.38 -122.41
C LEU A 404 -49.15 16.92 -121.26
N ASN A 405 -48.59 16.44 -120.16
CA ASN A 405 -49.23 16.44 -118.82
C ASN A 405 -48.29 16.12 -117.64
N GLU A 406 -46.97 15.98 -117.82
CA GLU A 406 -46.04 15.63 -116.71
C GLU A 406 -45.73 16.78 -115.74
N SER A 407 -45.85 18.05 -116.17
CA SER A 407 -45.37 19.18 -115.35
C SER A 407 -46.17 19.44 -114.07
N SER A 408 -47.46 19.12 -114.04
CA SER A 408 -48.31 19.33 -112.84
C SER A 408 -48.21 18.17 -111.85
N GLU A 409 -48.00 16.95 -112.34
CA GLU A 409 -47.85 15.75 -111.51
C GLU A 409 -46.47 15.68 -110.84
N GLU A 410 -45.42 16.14 -111.53
CA GLU A 410 -44.10 16.34 -110.91
C GLU A 410 -44.11 17.43 -109.84
N HIS A 411 -44.83 18.54 -110.05
CA HIS A 411 -44.89 19.63 -109.09
C HIS A 411 -45.60 19.21 -107.79
N LEU A 412 -46.70 18.48 -107.90
CA LEU A 412 -47.41 17.90 -106.75
C LEU A 412 -46.54 16.88 -106.00
N SER A 413 -45.79 16.05 -106.73
CA SER A 413 -44.91 15.05 -106.14
C SER A 413 -43.77 15.69 -105.34
N ARG A 414 -43.17 16.77 -105.85
CA ARG A 414 -42.13 17.54 -105.12
C ARG A 414 -42.66 18.13 -103.81
N LEU A 415 -43.85 18.73 -103.81
CA LEU A 415 -44.45 19.31 -102.60
C LEU A 415 -44.75 18.25 -101.52
N LEU A 416 -45.15 17.04 -101.92
CA LEU A 416 -45.36 15.92 -100.99
C LEU A 416 -44.04 15.40 -100.40
N GLU A 417 -43.00 15.29 -101.22
CA GLU A 417 -41.67 14.85 -100.77
C GLU A 417 -41.00 15.85 -99.81
N GLU A 418 -41.13 17.15 -100.07
CA GLU A 418 -40.60 18.21 -99.20
C GLU A 418 -41.30 18.19 -97.83
N ARG A 419 -42.63 18.06 -97.79
CA ARG A 419 -43.40 17.90 -96.55
C ARG A 419 -42.93 16.69 -95.76
N ASP A 420 -42.82 15.53 -96.41
CA ASP A 420 -42.44 14.28 -95.74
C ASP A 420 -40.99 14.28 -95.27
N THR A 421 -40.10 14.98 -95.97
CA THR A 421 -38.73 15.18 -95.54
C THR A 421 -38.67 16.04 -94.28
N LEU A 422 -39.41 17.16 -94.24
CA LEU A 422 -39.47 18.02 -93.06
C LEU A 422 -40.04 17.29 -91.83
N LEU A 423 -41.11 16.52 -91.99
CA LEU A 423 -41.70 15.74 -90.89
C LEU A 423 -40.80 14.59 -90.42
N ARG A 424 -40.05 13.95 -91.32
CA ARG A 424 -39.08 12.90 -90.97
C ARG A 424 -37.91 13.40 -90.11
N THR A 425 -37.57 14.68 -90.16
CA THR A 425 -36.52 15.25 -89.29
C THR A 425 -36.91 15.27 -87.81
N GLY A 426 -38.21 15.19 -87.49
CA GLY A 426 -38.73 15.23 -86.11
C GLY A 426 -38.65 16.61 -85.45
N VAL A 427 -38.14 17.63 -86.15
CA VAL A 427 -38.05 19.03 -85.68
C VAL A 427 -39.33 19.81 -85.99
N TYR A 428 -40.00 19.46 -87.10
CA TYR A 428 -41.23 20.10 -87.56
C TYR A 428 -42.44 19.20 -87.32
N THR A 429 -43.56 19.83 -86.99
CA THR A 429 -44.85 19.19 -86.77
C THR A 429 -45.91 19.75 -87.73
N HIS A 430 -47.04 19.05 -87.86
CA HIS A 430 -48.17 19.51 -88.68
C HIS A 430 -48.76 20.87 -88.27
N GLN A 431 -48.36 21.43 -87.13
CA GLN A 431 -48.83 22.71 -86.61
C GLN A 431 -47.89 23.88 -86.96
N ASP A 432 -46.71 23.59 -87.51
CA ASP A 432 -45.74 24.61 -87.88
C ASP A 432 -46.14 25.31 -89.19
N ARG A 433 -45.95 26.63 -89.23
CA ARG A 433 -46.40 27.48 -90.35
C ARG A 433 -45.90 27.02 -91.73
N ILE A 434 -44.70 26.47 -91.80
CA ILE A 434 -44.09 25.99 -93.05
C ILE A 434 -44.80 24.72 -93.55
N VAL A 435 -45.11 23.77 -92.66
CA VAL A 435 -45.81 22.52 -93.02
C VAL A 435 -47.26 22.82 -93.39
N ALA A 436 -47.93 23.71 -92.64
CA ALA A 436 -49.30 24.13 -92.93
C ALA A 436 -49.43 24.85 -94.29
N GLU A 437 -48.43 25.65 -94.68
CA GLU A 437 -48.41 26.33 -95.98
C GLU A 437 -48.16 25.34 -97.14
N LEU A 438 -47.29 24.33 -96.94
CA LEU A 438 -47.11 23.23 -97.90
C LEU A 438 -48.41 22.42 -98.07
N ASP A 439 -49.10 22.09 -96.96
CA ASP A 439 -50.38 21.38 -97.03
C ASP A 439 -51.45 22.20 -97.78
N ARG A 440 -51.45 23.54 -97.64
CA ARG A 440 -52.32 24.43 -98.41
C ARG A 440 -51.98 24.40 -99.91
N GLN A 441 -50.69 24.49 -100.27
CA GLN A 441 -50.25 24.46 -101.66
C GLN A 441 -50.51 23.10 -102.34
N ILE A 442 -50.37 21.99 -101.60
CA ILE A 442 -50.73 20.65 -102.07
C ILE A 442 -52.24 20.56 -102.32
N GLN A 443 -53.07 21.12 -101.44
CA GLN A 443 -54.52 21.15 -101.63
C GLN A 443 -54.92 22.00 -102.84
N ASP A 444 -54.28 23.15 -103.04
CA ASP A 444 -54.55 24.03 -104.18
C ASP A 444 -54.09 23.38 -105.50
N ALA A 445 -52.90 22.77 -105.55
CA ALA A 445 -52.42 21.99 -106.71
C ALA A 445 -53.32 20.78 -107.03
N MET A 446 -53.89 20.13 -106.00
CA MET A 446 -54.89 19.06 -106.22
C MET A 446 -56.25 19.59 -106.69
N ARG A 447 -56.62 20.83 -106.37
CA ARG A 447 -57.84 21.48 -106.87
C ARG A 447 -57.69 21.92 -108.32
N ASP A 448 -56.55 22.48 -108.70
CA ASP A 448 -56.23 22.85 -110.08
C ASP A 448 -56.16 21.64 -111.02
N ARG A 449 -55.92 20.43 -110.48
CA ARG A 449 -56.00 19.15 -111.21
C ARG A 449 -57.44 18.68 -111.48
N ARG A 450 -58.43 19.20 -110.75
CA ARG A 450 -59.86 18.78 -110.82
C ARG A 450 -60.77 19.75 -111.58
N LEU A 451 -60.23 20.88 -112.03
CA LEU A 451 -60.85 21.83 -112.98
C LEU A 451 -60.26 21.59 -114.37
#